data_AF-A0A238VUL9-F1
#
_entry.id   AF-A0A238VUL9-F1
#
_cell.length_a   1.000
_cell.length_b   1.000
_cell.length_c   1.000
_cell.angle_alpha   90.00
_cell.angle_beta   90.00
_cell.angle_gamma   90.00
#
_symmetry.space_group_name_H-M   'P 1'
#
loop_
_entity.id
_entity.type
_entity.pdbx_description
1 polymer ?
#
loop_
_entity_poly.entity_id
_entity_poly.type
_entity_poly.pdbx_seq_one_letter_code
_entity_poly.pdbx_strand_id
1 'polypeptide(L)'
;MKLKMRKIWKLVVVALVITTSAFAQQRGQQGGQRGGGKQAPPELPTSKEIKTMVSNLSGELLLSDEQEEQVLELYTLHFEEVENKTKSGRPDRNEMEELKEDFENEVKAVLTEEQQELFTAYLKKNSKKRKSKRKIN
;
A
#
# COMPACT_ATOMS: atom_id res chain seq x y z
N MET A 1 19.29 -2.05 -40.97
CA MET A 1 19.51 -3.47 -40.64
C MET A 1 20.43 -3.58 -39.42
N LYS A 2 20.17 -4.56 -38.54
CA LYS A 2 20.74 -4.80 -37.21
C LYS A 2 22.24 -5.18 -37.22
N LEU A 3 22.93 -4.97 -36.08
CA LEU A 3 23.81 -5.90 -35.31
C LEU A 3 24.66 -5.06 -34.33
N LYS A 4 24.40 -4.96 -33.01
CA LYS A 4 24.57 -5.87 -31.85
C LYS A 4 26.00 -6.39 -31.55
N MET A 5 26.33 -6.29 -30.25
CA MET A 5 27.32 -7.04 -29.42
C MET A 5 28.75 -6.48 -29.33
N ARG A 6 29.51 -6.66 -28.24
CA ARG A 6 29.31 -6.76 -26.77
C ARG A 6 30.70 -7.15 -26.21
N LYS A 7 31.13 -6.47 -25.14
CA LYS A 7 32.15 -6.88 -24.12
C LYS A 7 33.62 -6.93 -24.55
N ILE A 8 34.47 -6.93 -23.51
CA ILE A 8 35.91 -7.32 -23.44
C ILE A 8 36.83 -6.09 -23.56
N TRP A 9 37.75 -5.73 -22.65
CA TRP A 9 38.33 -6.37 -21.46
C TRP A 9 39.34 -5.39 -20.80
N LYS A 10 39.62 -5.62 -19.52
CA LYS A 10 40.93 -5.44 -18.83
C LYS A 10 41.49 -4.02 -18.57
N LEU A 11 41.55 -3.69 -17.27
CA LEU A 11 42.73 -3.23 -16.50
C LEU A 11 42.22 -2.88 -15.09
N VAL A 12 42.20 -3.79 -14.10
CA VAL A 12 43.30 -4.20 -13.20
C VAL A 12 44.24 -3.04 -12.85
N VAL A 13 44.09 -2.45 -11.66
CA VAL A 13 45.17 -2.25 -10.67
C VAL A 13 44.56 -2.23 -9.26
N VAL A 14 45.15 -3.06 -8.42
CA VAL A 14 44.90 -3.29 -6.98
C VAL A 14 45.62 -2.23 -6.17
N ALA A 15 44.99 -1.69 -5.12
CA ALA A 15 45.71 -1.15 -3.97
C ALA A 15 44.88 -1.37 -2.70
N LEU A 16 45.44 -2.21 -1.84
CA LEU A 16 44.94 -2.71 -0.58
C LEU A 16 45.57 -1.87 0.53
N VAL A 17 44.77 -1.23 1.39
CA VAL A 17 45.26 -0.73 2.69
C VAL A 17 44.21 -1.05 3.76
N ILE A 18 44.64 -1.94 4.65
CA ILE A 18 43.98 -2.35 5.88
C ILE A 18 44.27 -1.31 6.96
N THR A 19 43.24 -0.80 7.64
CA THR A 19 43.37 -0.27 9.00
C THR A 19 42.15 -0.69 9.83
N THR A 20 42.36 -1.69 10.68
CA THR A 20 41.50 -2.09 11.79
C THR A 20 41.73 -1.18 12.99
N SER A 21 40.65 -0.67 13.61
CA SER A 21 40.47 -0.24 15.02
C SER A 21 39.15 0.56 15.08
N ALA A 22 38.20 0.42 15.99
CA ALA A 22 38.05 -0.41 17.16
C ALA A 22 36.53 -0.48 17.46
N PHE A 23 36.06 -1.63 17.93
CA PHE A 23 34.79 -1.72 18.64
C PHE A 23 34.91 -0.92 19.94
N ALA A 24 34.47 0.34 19.93
CA ALA A 24 34.21 1.08 21.16
C ALA A 24 32.71 1.04 21.43
N GLN A 25 32.34 0.13 22.33
CA GLN A 25 31.05 0.08 23.00
C GLN A 25 30.77 1.43 23.67
N GLN A 26 29.99 2.30 23.05
CA GLN A 26 29.29 3.37 23.77
C GLN A 26 28.03 3.78 23.02
N ARG A 27 27.10 2.85 22.86
CA ARG A 27 25.69 3.24 22.78
C ARG A 27 25.11 3.08 24.17
N GLY A 28 25.13 4.21 24.87
CA GLY A 28 24.36 4.43 26.07
C GLY A 28 22.97 3.84 25.89
N GLN A 29 22.68 2.95 26.83
CA GLN A 29 21.37 2.58 27.31
C GLN A 29 20.59 3.86 27.63
N GLN A 30 19.95 4.44 26.61
CA GLN A 30 18.77 5.25 26.84
C GLN A 30 17.60 4.38 26.39
N GLY A 31 17.11 3.61 27.36
CA GLY A 31 15.88 2.87 27.25
C GLY A 31 14.79 3.83 26.81
N GLY A 32 14.53 3.86 25.51
CA GLY A 32 13.30 4.37 24.97
C GLY A 32 12.20 3.49 25.53
N GLN A 33 11.64 3.92 26.65
CA GLN A 33 10.30 3.55 27.08
C GLN A 33 9.37 4.05 25.98
N ARG A 34 9.34 3.32 24.85
CA ARG A 34 8.39 3.50 23.76
C ARG A 34 7.07 3.06 24.36
N GLY A 35 6.41 4.01 25.00
CA GLY A 35 5.07 3.86 25.54
C GLY A 35 4.22 3.19 24.47
N GLY A 36 3.72 2.00 24.80
CA GLY A 36 2.71 1.31 24.03
C GLY A 36 1.41 2.09 24.10
N GLY A 37 1.38 3.24 23.43
CA GLY A 37 0.13 3.90 23.09
C GLY A 37 -0.61 2.95 22.18
N LYS A 38 -1.67 2.33 22.70
CA LYS A 38 -2.62 1.55 21.91
C LYS A 38 -3.08 2.46 20.78
N GLN A 39 -2.51 2.28 19.60
CA GLN A 39 -2.87 3.06 18.43
C GLN A 39 -4.32 2.68 18.14
N ALA A 40 -5.24 3.62 18.42
CA ALA A 40 -6.65 3.42 18.12
C ALA A 40 -6.78 3.02 16.65
N PRO A 41 -7.70 2.09 16.31
CA PRO A 41 -7.99 1.79 14.93
C PRO A 41 -8.27 3.08 14.17
N PRO A 42 -7.78 3.22 12.92
CA PRO A 42 -8.17 4.36 12.10
C PRO A 42 -9.70 4.42 11.99
N GLU A 43 -10.25 5.62 12.05
CA GLU A 43 -11.67 5.85 11.84
C GLU A 43 -12.08 5.43 10.43
N LEU A 44 -13.32 4.96 10.30
CA LEU A 44 -13.92 4.67 9.00
C LEU A 44 -14.20 5.98 8.25
N PRO A 45 -14.03 5.99 6.91
CA PRO A 45 -14.28 7.18 6.13
C PRO A 45 -15.76 7.56 6.15
N THR A 46 -16.03 8.86 6.18
CA THR A 46 -17.35 9.43 6.00
C THR A 46 -17.82 9.26 4.54
N SER A 47 -19.13 9.39 4.30
CA SER A 47 -19.69 9.36 2.94
C SER A 47 -19.05 10.38 1.99
N LYS A 48 -18.67 11.56 2.47
CA LYS A 48 -17.96 12.58 1.68
C LYS A 48 -16.54 12.14 1.34
N GLU A 49 -15.84 11.48 2.27
CA GLU A 49 -14.52 10.92 2.02
C GLU A 49 -14.59 9.75 1.05
N ILE A 50 -15.60 8.88 1.16
CA ILE A 50 -15.86 7.80 0.19
C ILE A 50 -16.04 8.38 -1.21
N LYS A 51 -16.89 9.40 -1.38
CA LYS A 51 -17.06 10.10 -2.68
C LYS A 51 -15.74 10.67 -3.19
N THR A 52 -14.93 11.24 -2.31
CA THR A 52 -13.62 11.79 -2.68
C THR A 52 -12.64 10.68 -3.08
N MET A 53 -12.66 9.53 -2.41
CA MET A 53 -11.84 8.37 -2.78
C MET A 53 -12.21 7.85 -4.16
N VAL A 54 -13.51 7.73 -4.45
CA VAL A 54 -14.03 7.25 -5.73
C VAL A 54 -13.75 8.25 -6.85
N SER A 55 -13.95 9.55 -6.62
CA SER A 55 -13.60 10.58 -7.61
C SER A 55 -12.10 10.59 -7.93
N ASN A 56 -11.23 10.42 -6.93
CA ASN A 56 -9.78 10.27 -7.19
C ASN A 56 -9.45 8.99 -7.97
N LEU A 57 -10.17 7.89 -7.70
CA LEU A 57 -10.00 6.65 -8.42
C LEU A 57 -10.48 6.80 -9.87
N SER A 58 -11.62 7.45 -10.07
CA SER A 58 -12.20 7.80 -11.36
C SER A 58 -11.19 8.57 -12.22
N GLY A 59 -10.51 9.56 -11.66
CA GLY A 59 -9.45 10.29 -12.36
C GLY A 59 -8.20 9.45 -12.69
N GLU A 60 -7.85 8.46 -11.88
CA GLU A 60 -6.66 7.60 -12.13
C GLU A 60 -6.97 6.45 -13.11
N LEU A 61 -8.22 5.97 -13.17
CA LEU A 61 -8.65 4.85 -14.02
C LEU A 61 -9.42 5.31 -15.26
N LEU A 62 -9.80 6.59 -15.35
CA LEU A 62 -10.69 7.14 -16.37
C LEU A 62 -12.00 6.35 -16.42
N LEU A 63 -12.70 6.27 -15.28
CA LEU A 63 -13.99 5.59 -15.19
C LEU A 63 -15.06 6.35 -16.00
N SER A 64 -16.00 5.62 -16.58
CA SER A 64 -17.24 6.24 -17.08
C SER A 64 -18.12 6.67 -15.91
N ASP A 65 -19.11 7.52 -16.18
CA ASP A 65 -20.07 7.97 -15.16
C ASP A 65 -20.81 6.77 -14.54
N GLU A 66 -21.19 5.77 -15.35
CA GLU A 66 -21.84 4.55 -14.87
C GLU A 66 -20.91 3.69 -14.02
N GLN A 67 -19.63 3.56 -14.41
CA GLN A 67 -18.65 2.83 -13.61
C GLN A 67 -18.35 3.54 -12.29
N GLU A 68 -18.29 4.87 -12.30
CA GLU A 68 -18.07 5.67 -11.09
C GLU A 68 -19.22 5.48 -10.10
N GLU A 69 -20.46 5.47 -10.57
CA GLU A 69 -21.64 5.21 -9.73
C GLU A 69 -21.61 3.79 -9.13
N GLN A 70 -21.33 2.77 -9.95
CA GLN A 70 -21.19 1.38 -9.48
C GLN A 70 -20.07 1.23 -8.45
N VAL A 71 -18.91 1.83 -8.71
CA VAL A 71 -17.79 1.80 -7.77
C VAL A 71 -18.12 2.55 -6.48
N LEU A 72 -18.88 3.65 -6.55
CA LEU A 72 -19.34 4.37 -5.36
C LEU A 72 -20.23 3.51 -4.47
N GLU A 73 -21.15 2.76 -5.07
CA GLU A 73 -22.00 1.81 -4.37
C GLU A 73 -21.16 0.72 -3.70
N LEU A 74 -20.24 0.09 -4.44
CA LEU A 74 -19.34 -0.94 -3.90
C LEU A 74 -18.50 -0.44 -2.73
N TYR A 75 -17.94 0.76 -2.82
CA TYR A 75 -17.18 1.36 -1.72
C TYR A 75 -18.06 1.62 -0.49
N THR A 76 -19.30 2.06 -0.70
CA THR A 76 -20.25 2.35 0.38
C THR A 76 -20.62 1.06 1.12
N LEU A 77 -20.98 0.02 0.37
CA LEU A 77 -21.31 -1.31 0.91
C LEU A 77 -20.13 -1.93 1.65
N HIS A 78 -18.93 -1.86 1.07
CA HIS A 78 -17.72 -2.36 1.71
C HIS A 78 -17.48 -1.71 3.09
N PHE A 79 -17.58 -0.39 3.19
CA PHE A 79 -17.36 0.29 4.46
C PHE A 79 -18.48 0.06 5.48
N GLU A 80 -19.73 -0.12 5.04
CA GLU A 80 -20.83 -0.55 5.91
C GLU A 80 -20.56 -1.96 6.47
N GLU A 81 -20.06 -2.89 5.65
CA GLU A 81 -19.72 -4.23 6.11
C GLU A 81 -18.55 -4.22 7.10
N VAL A 82 -17.50 -3.43 6.81
CA VAL A 82 -16.38 -3.23 7.74
C VAL A 82 -16.87 -2.65 9.06
N GLU A 83 -17.79 -1.67 9.04
CA GLU A 83 -18.39 -1.11 10.25
C GLU A 83 -19.10 -2.21 11.04
N ASN A 84 -19.94 -3.01 10.39
CA ASN A 84 -20.68 -4.09 11.03
C ASN A 84 -19.75 -5.14 11.67
N LYS A 85 -18.65 -5.50 11.01
CA LYS A 85 -17.65 -6.43 11.55
C LYS A 85 -16.87 -5.84 12.73
N THR A 86 -16.66 -4.52 12.76
CA THR A 86 -15.85 -3.84 13.79
C THR A 86 -16.66 -3.35 14.99
N LYS A 87 -17.99 -3.32 14.91
CA LYS A 87 -18.90 -2.92 16.02
C LYS A 87 -18.68 -3.73 17.30
N SER A 88 -18.37 -5.03 17.18
CA SER A 88 -18.18 -5.93 18.33
C SER A 88 -16.74 -6.00 18.83
N GLY A 89 -15.80 -5.30 18.19
CA GLY A 89 -14.39 -5.31 18.55
C GLY A 89 -13.46 -5.43 17.34
N ARG A 90 -12.20 -5.80 17.59
CA ARG A 90 -11.22 -6.02 16.51
C ARG A 90 -11.57 -7.33 15.78
N PRO A 91 -11.89 -7.29 14.47
CA PRO A 91 -12.20 -8.50 13.71
C PRO A 91 -10.97 -9.39 13.54
N ASP A 92 -11.21 -10.65 13.15
CA ASP A 92 -10.13 -11.55 12.78
C ASP A 92 -9.37 -11.01 11.55
N ARG A 93 -8.07 -11.30 11.50
CA ARG A 93 -7.23 -10.80 10.42
C ARG A 93 -7.58 -11.43 9.08
N ASN A 94 -7.86 -12.73 9.06
CA ASN A 94 -8.18 -13.44 7.82
C ASN A 94 -9.54 -12.97 7.29
N GLU A 95 -10.53 -12.78 8.18
CA GLU A 95 -11.83 -12.20 7.80
C GLU A 95 -11.69 -10.82 7.12
N MET A 96 -10.80 -9.96 7.65
CA MET A 96 -10.55 -8.65 7.05
C MET A 96 -9.75 -8.73 5.74
N GLU A 97 -8.94 -9.77 5.56
CA GLU A 97 -8.21 -10.01 4.31
C GLU A 97 -9.18 -10.52 3.23
N GLU A 98 -10.08 -11.44 3.57
CA GLU A 98 -11.14 -11.95 2.69
C GLU A 98 -12.09 -10.84 2.24
N LEU A 99 -12.65 -10.07 3.19
CA LEU A 99 -13.55 -8.95 2.89
C LEU A 99 -12.90 -7.90 1.97
N LYS A 100 -11.58 -7.71 2.11
CA LYS A 100 -10.80 -6.85 1.22
C LYS A 100 -10.63 -7.46 -0.17
N GLU A 101 -10.35 -8.75 -0.26
CA GLU A 101 -10.17 -9.44 -1.54
C GLU A 101 -11.48 -9.52 -2.33
N ASP A 102 -12.59 -9.82 -1.66
CA ASP A 102 -13.92 -9.84 -2.26
C ASP A 102 -14.28 -8.48 -2.85
N PHE A 103 -14.11 -7.41 -2.07
CA PHE A 103 -14.28 -6.05 -2.54
C PHE A 103 -13.38 -5.70 -3.74
N GLU A 104 -12.10 -6.08 -3.72
CA GLU A 104 -11.20 -5.85 -4.84
C GLU A 104 -11.62 -6.61 -6.11
N ASN A 105 -12.27 -7.77 -5.97
CA ASN A 105 -12.79 -8.55 -7.08
C ASN A 105 -14.08 -7.95 -7.63
N GLU A 106 -15.00 -7.50 -6.78
CA GLU A 106 -16.23 -6.81 -7.17
C GLU A 106 -15.92 -5.52 -7.95
N VAL A 107 -14.96 -4.73 -7.48
CA VAL A 107 -14.52 -3.54 -8.21
C VAL A 107 -13.94 -3.93 -9.57
N LYS A 108 -13.10 -4.97 -9.67
CA LYS A 108 -12.56 -5.38 -10.98
C LYS A 108 -13.63 -5.87 -11.95
N ALA A 109 -14.71 -6.46 -11.45
CA ALA A 109 -15.79 -6.99 -12.29
C ALA A 109 -16.53 -5.90 -13.09
N VAL A 110 -16.52 -4.65 -12.61
CA VAL A 110 -17.12 -3.50 -13.31
C VAL A 110 -16.12 -2.74 -14.19
N LEU A 111 -14.85 -3.14 -14.20
CA LEU A 111 -13.77 -2.50 -14.94
C LEU A 111 -13.42 -3.25 -16.21
N THR A 112 -12.98 -2.50 -17.23
CA THR A 112 -12.33 -3.09 -18.42
C THR A 112 -10.97 -3.69 -18.08
N GLU A 113 -10.43 -4.55 -18.93
CA GLU A 113 -9.11 -5.17 -18.71
C GLU A 113 -8.01 -4.13 -18.48
N GLU A 114 -7.99 -3.06 -19.28
CA GLU A 114 -7.03 -1.95 -19.12
C GLU A 114 -7.19 -1.23 -17.77
N GLN A 115 -8.43 -0.97 -17.36
CA GLN A 115 -8.73 -0.35 -16.07
C GLN A 115 -8.37 -1.27 -14.88
N GLN A 116 -8.48 -2.60 -15.03
CA GLN A 116 -8.07 -3.56 -14.00
C GLN A 116 -6.55 -3.53 -13.75
N GLU A 117 -5.75 -3.32 -14.81
CA GLU A 117 -4.30 -3.14 -14.67
C GLU A 117 -3.97 -1.85 -13.91
N LEU A 118 -4.64 -0.75 -14.26
CA LEU A 118 -4.52 0.55 -13.57
C LEU A 118 -4.94 0.44 -12.10
N PHE A 119 -6.05 -0.25 -11.83
CA PHE A 119 -6.53 -0.51 -10.49
C PHE A 119 -5.50 -1.29 -9.65
N THR A 120 -4.93 -2.35 -10.23
CA THR A 120 -3.88 -3.15 -9.57
C THR A 120 -2.63 -2.31 -9.27
N ALA A 121 -2.24 -1.42 -10.20
CA ALA A 121 -1.14 -0.48 -9.98
C ALA A 121 -1.46 0.53 -8.86
N TYR A 122 -2.68 1.06 -8.85
CA TYR A 122 -3.19 1.96 -7.81
C TYR A 122 -3.11 1.32 -6.42
N LEU A 123 -3.59 0.08 -6.26
CA LEU A 123 -3.53 -0.66 -4.99
C LEU A 123 -2.08 -0.87 -4.52
N LYS A 124 -1.17 -1.22 -5.43
CA LYS A 124 0.27 -1.34 -5.12
C LYS A 124 0.89 -0.02 -4.68
N LYS A 125 0.53 1.10 -5.33
CA LYS A 125 0.98 2.47 -4.96
C LYS A 125 0.47 2.84 -3.56
N ASN A 126 -0.79 2.58 -3.26
CA ASN A 126 -1.41 2.97 -2.01
C ASN A 126 -0.94 2.12 -0.81
N SER A 127 -0.73 0.81 -1.02
CA SER A 127 -0.16 -0.08 0.02
C SER A 127 1.28 0.31 0.38
N LYS A 128 2.11 0.70 -0.59
CA LYS A 128 3.48 1.19 -0.34
C LYS A 128 3.50 2.48 0.47
N LYS A 129 2.61 3.45 0.17
CA LYS A 129 2.47 4.69 0.96
C LYS A 129 2.15 4.39 2.44
N ARG A 130 1.24 3.46 2.70
CA ARG A 130 0.90 3.02 4.07
C ARG A 130 2.09 2.36 4.79
N LYS A 131 2.86 1.50 4.12
CA LYS A 131 4.08 0.88 4.68
C LYS A 131 5.17 1.91 4.97
N SER A 132 5.32 2.92 4.12
CA SER A 132 6.31 3.99 4.32
C SER A 132 5.98 4.87 5.53
N LYS A 133 4.72 5.28 5.70
CA LYS A 133 4.29 6.07 6.87
C LYS A 133 4.50 5.32 8.19
N ARG A 134 4.33 4.00 8.22
CA ARG A 134 4.59 3.15 9.39
C ARG A 134 6.08 3.01 9.76
N LYS A 135 7.02 3.31 8.87
CA LYS A 135 8.47 3.25 9.18
C LYS A 135 9.02 4.57 9.75
N ILE A 136 8.29 5.67 9.58
CA ILE A 136 8.74 7.02 9.92
C ILE A 136 8.18 7.46 11.29
N ASN A 137 7.10 6.83 11.77
CA ASN A 137 6.57 6.96 13.14
C ASN A 137 7.05 5.80 14.02
#